data_AF-A0A7C4AG06-F1
#
_entry.id   AF-A0A7C4AG06-F1
#
_cell.length_a   1.000
_cell.length_b   1.000
_cell.length_c   1.000
_cell.angle_alpha   90.00
_cell.angle_beta   90.00
_cell.angle_gamma   90.00
#
_symmetry.space_group_name_H-M   'P 1'
#
loop_
_entity.id
_entity.type
_entity.pdbx_description
1 polymer ?
#
loop_
_entity_poly.entity_id
_entity_poly.type
_entity_poly.pdbx_seq_one_letter_code
_entity_poly.pdbx_strand_id
1 'polypeptide(L)'
;MKLEQSAPLLDKGVSRRSFLKLSSTLAAGAPFAGVFFRVDEAKAANFGNPILVDTDPRVEIKYSVCQGCHGRCGLKAKVVDGVLVKIEGNPYHPCNLEQHLTYATDPATVRAVSGRMCAKGLGGIQSVYDPYRLKQPLKRVGERGAGQWQAISWEQAFGEIATKLVQYRDRVTPIDP
;
A
#
# COMPACT_ATOMS: atom_id res chain seq x y z
N MET A 1 48.70 18.69 -3.86
CA MET A 1 47.49 17.93 -4.23
C MET A 1 46.78 18.71 -5.32
N LYS A 2 47.16 18.45 -6.58
CA LYS A 2 46.64 19.16 -7.76
C LYS A 2 45.31 18.52 -8.14
N LEU A 3 44.25 19.33 -8.20
CA LEU A 3 42.94 18.93 -8.71
C LEU A 3 43.11 18.66 -10.21
N GLU A 4 42.98 17.40 -10.62
CA GLU A 4 42.87 17.04 -12.03
C GLU A 4 41.57 17.63 -12.58
N GLN A 5 41.71 18.51 -13.57
CA GLN A 5 40.59 19.07 -14.32
C GLN A 5 39.92 17.93 -15.09
N SER A 6 38.65 17.67 -14.80
CA SER A 6 37.81 16.74 -15.55
C SER A 6 37.73 17.19 -17.00
N ALA A 7 38.11 16.30 -17.93
CA ALA A 7 37.96 16.51 -19.36
C ALA A 7 36.50 16.87 -19.72
N PRO A 8 36.25 17.81 -20.64
CA PRO A 8 34.89 18.09 -21.09
C PRO A 8 34.36 16.83 -21.77
N LEU A 9 33.24 16.30 -21.27
CA LEU A 9 32.63 15.04 -21.70
C LEU A 9 32.09 15.05 -23.15
N LEU A 10 32.35 16.13 -23.89
CA LEU A 10 32.01 16.33 -25.29
C LEU A 10 33.10 17.17 -25.97
N ASP A 11 34.25 16.56 -26.29
CA ASP A 11 35.15 17.13 -27.29
C ASP A 11 35.34 16.14 -28.45
N LYS A 12 34.98 16.63 -29.65
CA LYS A 12 35.13 16.03 -31.00
C LYS A 12 34.40 14.70 -31.27
N GLY A 13 33.19 14.79 -31.85
CA GLY A 13 32.58 13.58 -32.43
C GLY A 13 31.34 13.72 -33.32
N VAL A 14 30.57 14.81 -33.27
CA VAL A 14 29.37 14.93 -34.13
C VAL A 14 29.27 16.35 -34.70
N SER A 15 29.54 16.49 -36.00
CA SER A 15 29.30 17.75 -36.71
C SER A 15 27.79 17.96 -36.88
N ARG A 16 27.31 19.22 -36.96
CA ARG A 16 25.90 19.55 -37.26
C ARG A 16 25.40 18.83 -38.51
N ARG A 17 26.26 18.67 -39.51
CA ARG A 17 25.99 17.93 -40.75
C ARG A 17 25.86 16.41 -40.49
N SER A 18 26.69 15.86 -39.62
CA SER A 18 26.59 14.45 -39.18
C SER A 18 25.30 14.21 -38.40
N PHE A 19 24.88 15.16 -37.55
CA PHE A 19 23.62 15.10 -36.82
C PHE A 19 22.41 15.13 -37.77
N LEU A 20 22.39 16.07 -38.73
CA LEU A 20 21.30 16.16 -39.73
C LEU A 20 21.25 14.92 -40.64
N LYS A 21 22.41 14.39 -41.05
CA LYS A 21 22.48 13.13 -41.78
C LYS A 21 21.89 12.00 -40.93
N LEU A 22 22.36 11.81 -39.70
CA LEU A 22 21.88 10.74 -38.81
C LEU A 22 20.38 10.83 -38.52
N SER A 23 19.86 12.04 -38.25
CA SER A 23 18.43 12.25 -38.02
C SER A 23 17.59 12.03 -39.28
N SER A 24 18.10 12.38 -40.47
CA SER A 24 17.43 12.05 -41.74
C SER A 24 17.42 10.55 -42.05
N THR A 25 18.50 9.81 -41.76
CA THR A 25 18.51 8.35 -41.93
C THR A 25 17.60 7.64 -40.94
N LEU A 26 17.50 8.12 -39.69
CA LEU A 26 16.56 7.60 -38.70
C LEU A 26 15.11 7.84 -39.10
N ALA A 27 14.78 9.03 -39.62
CA ALA A 27 13.44 9.35 -40.11
C ALA A 27 13.04 8.49 -41.32
N ALA A 28 13.98 8.25 -42.25
CA ALA A 28 13.76 7.37 -43.40
C ALA A 28 13.66 5.88 -43.02
N GLY A 29 14.31 5.47 -41.93
CA GLY A 29 14.24 4.10 -41.40
C GLY A 29 13.03 3.82 -40.50
N ALA A 30 12.31 4.86 -40.04
CA ALA A 30 11.14 4.73 -39.18
C ALA A 30 10.04 3.78 -39.73
N PRO A 31 9.72 3.74 -41.03
CA PRO A 31 8.74 2.79 -41.57
C PRO A 31 9.24 1.33 -41.52
N PHE A 32 10.56 1.13 -41.52
CA PHE A 32 11.21 -0.19 -41.45
C PHE A 32 11.56 -0.60 -40.02
N ALA A 33 11.39 0.28 -39.03
CA ALA A 33 11.61 -0.04 -37.62
C ALA A 33 10.73 -1.23 -37.18
N GLY A 34 9.50 -1.35 -37.70
CA GLY A 34 8.59 -2.47 -37.45
C GLY A 34 9.04 -3.84 -37.97
N VAL A 35 10.09 -3.89 -38.81
CA VAL A 35 10.62 -5.15 -39.38
C VAL A 35 11.79 -5.70 -38.56
N PHE A 36 12.59 -4.83 -37.93
CA PHE A 36 13.72 -5.24 -37.06
C PHE A 36 13.39 -5.18 -35.58
N PHE A 37 12.67 -4.15 -35.16
CA PHE A 37 11.91 -4.19 -33.93
C PHE A 37 10.57 -4.76 -34.33
N ARG A 38 10.40 -6.06 -34.13
CA ARG A 38 9.09 -6.50 -33.67
C ARG A 38 8.81 -5.63 -32.45
N VAL A 39 8.09 -4.53 -32.66
CA VAL A 39 7.19 -4.00 -31.66
C VAL A 39 6.15 -5.10 -31.59
N ASP A 40 6.53 -6.22 -30.96
CA ASP A 40 5.62 -6.87 -30.05
C ASP A 40 5.13 -5.70 -29.25
N GLU A 41 3.91 -5.28 -29.60
CA GLU A 41 3.07 -4.44 -28.77
C GLU A 41 3.43 -4.86 -27.38
N ALA A 42 4.21 -4.01 -26.70
CA ALA A 42 4.68 -4.32 -25.39
C ALA A 42 3.37 -4.36 -24.61
N LYS A 43 2.81 -5.58 -24.50
CA LYS A 43 2.69 -6.33 -23.28
C LYS A 43 3.86 -5.95 -22.38
N ALA A 44 3.91 -4.67 -21.99
CA ALA A 44 4.48 -4.18 -20.77
C ALA A 44 3.67 -4.93 -19.73
N ALA A 45 4.21 -6.12 -19.48
CA ALA A 45 3.80 -7.17 -18.60
C ALA A 45 2.30 -7.27 -18.32
N ASN A 46 1.73 -8.38 -18.79
CA ASN A 46 0.71 -9.13 -18.05
C ASN A 46 1.23 -9.58 -16.65
N PHE A 47 1.76 -8.67 -15.84
CA PHE A 47 1.61 -8.75 -14.40
C PHE A 47 0.14 -8.41 -14.13
N GLY A 48 -0.70 -9.44 -14.10
CA GLY A 48 -2.12 -9.44 -13.74
C GLY A 48 -2.84 -8.10 -13.89
N ASN A 49 -3.52 -7.90 -15.03
CA ASN A 49 -4.37 -6.76 -15.39
C ASN A 49 -4.50 -5.74 -14.23
N PRO A 50 -3.73 -4.64 -14.21
CA PRO A 50 -3.72 -3.74 -13.06
C PRO A 50 -5.14 -3.26 -12.87
N ILE A 51 -5.76 -3.68 -11.76
CA ILE A 51 -7.10 -3.23 -11.40
C ILE A 51 -7.02 -1.70 -11.45
N LEU A 52 -7.72 -1.10 -12.41
CA LEU A 52 -7.87 0.34 -12.45
C LEU A 52 -8.81 0.68 -11.30
N VAL A 53 -8.24 0.82 -10.11
CA VAL A 53 -8.97 0.86 -8.83
C VAL A 53 -10.06 1.94 -8.80
N ASP A 54 -9.95 2.97 -9.64
CA ASP A 54 -10.94 4.04 -9.76
C ASP A 54 -12.08 3.74 -10.74
N THR A 55 -11.84 2.94 -11.78
CA THR A 55 -12.80 2.69 -12.88
C THR A 55 -13.33 1.25 -12.95
N ASP A 56 -12.66 0.30 -12.30
CA ASP A 56 -13.08 -1.11 -12.31
C ASP A 56 -14.43 -1.25 -11.58
N PRO A 57 -15.48 -1.77 -12.24
CA PRO A 57 -16.83 -1.87 -11.66
C PRO A 57 -16.90 -2.80 -10.46
N ARG A 58 -15.97 -3.76 -10.31
CA ARG A 58 -15.91 -4.69 -9.18
C ARG A 58 -15.42 -4.03 -7.89
N VAL A 59 -14.86 -2.82 -7.97
CA VAL A 59 -14.39 -2.11 -6.78
C VAL A 59 -15.59 -1.69 -5.94
N GLU A 60 -15.64 -2.24 -4.74
CA GLU A 60 -16.51 -1.82 -3.66
C GLU A 60 -15.79 -0.82 -2.75
N ILE A 61 -16.47 0.27 -2.40
CA ILE A 61 -15.94 1.24 -1.44
C ILE A 61 -16.50 0.91 -0.06
N LYS A 62 -15.62 0.78 0.92
CA LYS A 62 -15.98 0.65 2.34
C LYS A 62 -15.35 1.81 3.10
N TYR A 63 -16.14 2.47 3.93
CA TYR A 63 -15.65 3.55 4.80
C TYR A 63 -15.30 2.99 6.17
N SER A 64 -14.20 3.47 6.75
CA SER A 64 -13.74 3.09 8.08
C SER A 64 -12.91 4.23 8.69
N VAL A 65 -12.17 3.93 9.75
CA VAL A 65 -11.31 4.87 10.47
C VAL A 65 -9.89 4.30 10.56
N CYS A 66 -8.89 5.13 10.26
CA CYS A 66 -7.48 4.79 10.39
C CYS A 66 -7.06 4.74 11.86
N GLN A 67 -6.37 3.67 12.27
CA GLN A 67 -5.86 3.48 13.65
C GLN A 67 -4.32 3.50 13.73
N GLY A 68 -3.64 4.04 12.71
CA GLY A 68 -2.17 4.13 12.70
C GLY A 68 -1.59 5.21 13.63
N CYS A 69 -2.43 6.07 14.19
CA CYS A 69 -2.11 7.02 15.26
C CYS A 69 -3.41 7.46 15.96
N HIS A 70 -3.31 8.36 16.94
CA HIS A 70 -4.46 8.90 17.68
C HIS A 70 -5.36 9.86 16.87
N GLY A 71 -4.95 10.23 15.65
CA GLY A 71 -5.69 11.18 14.81
C GLY A 71 -7.00 10.64 14.24
N ARG A 72 -7.18 9.31 14.20
CA ARG A 72 -8.44 8.66 13.76
C ARG A 72 -9.02 9.22 12.47
N CYS A 73 -8.16 9.48 11.48
CA CYS A 73 -8.60 10.02 10.18
C CYS A 73 -9.57 9.05 9.50
N GLY A 74 -10.54 9.59 8.76
CA GLY A 74 -11.46 8.81 7.95
C GLY A 74 -10.73 8.07 6.82
N LEU A 75 -11.11 6.82 6.62
CA LEU A 75 -10.51 5.90 5.67
C LEU A 75 -11.54 5.50 4.60
N LYS A 76 -11.12 5.52 3.34
CA LYS A 76 -11.85 4.99 2.20
C LYS A 76 -11.09 3.78 1.68
N ALA A 77 -11.60 2.59 1.98
CA ALA A 77 -11.06 1.31 1.53
C ALA A 77 -11.70 0.93 0.19
N LYS A 78 -10.88 0.51 -0.77
CA LYS A 78 -11.33 -0.05 -2.03
C LYS A 78 -11.07 -1.54 -2.03
N VAL A 79 -12.13 -2.32 -2.16
CA VAL A 79 -12.14 -3.78 -2.03
C VAL A 79 -12.58 -4.37 -3.37
N VAL A 80 -11.88 -5.39 -3.85
CA VAL A 80 -12.24 -6.14 -5.06
C VAL A 80 -12.29 -7.60 -4.69
N ASP A 81 -13.43 -8.25 -4.96
CA ASP A 81 -13.61 -9.69 -4.71
C ASP A 81 -13.24 -10.10 -3.26
N GLY A 82 -13.59 -9.25 -2.29
CA GLY A 82 -13.28 -9.46 -0.86
C GLY A 82 -11.85 -9.11 -0.43
N VAL A 83 -10.99 -8.67 -1.34
CA VAL A 83 -9.59 -8.30 -1.08
C VAL A 83 -9.45 -6.77 -1.07
N LEU A 84 -8.89 -6.22 0.01
CA LEU A 84 -8.54 -4.80 0.10
C LEU A 84 -7.37 -4.51 -0.84
N VAL A 85 -7.58 -3.65 -1.85
CA VAL A 85 -6.56 -3.34 -2.86
C VAL A 85 -5.96 -1.93 -2.71
N LYS A 86 -6.69 -0.99 -2.09
CA LYS A 86 -6.21 0.39 -1.89
C LYS A 86 -6.87 1.04 -0.67
N ILE A 87 -6.11 1.90 -0.02
CA ILE A 87 -6.57 2.79 1.05
C ILE A 87 -6.38 4.23 0.60
N GLU A 88 -7.41 5.05 0.78
CA GLU A 88 -7.38 6.49 0.52
C GLU A 88 -8.01 7.26 1.70
N GLY A 89 -7.83 8.58 1.72
CA GLY A 89 -8.56 9.42 2.66
C GLY A 89 -10.05 9.48 2.32
N ASN A 90 -10.89 9.43 3.35
CA ASN A 90 -12.32 9.64 3.19
C ASN A 90 -12.61 11.14 2.99
N PRO A 91 -13.08 11.59 1.82
CA PRO A 91 -13.35 13.00 1.57
C PRO A 91 -14.55 13.56 2.35
N TYR A 92 -15.39 12.71 2.93
CA TYR A 92 -16.45 13.13 3.86
C TYR A 92 -15.92 13.50 5.26
N HIS A 93 -14.69 13.09 5.58
CA HIS A 93 -14.19 13.21 6.94
C HIS A 93 -13.38 14.52 7.13
N PRO A 94 -13.69 15.34 8.16
CA PRO A 94 -13.04 16.63 8.38
C PRO A 94 -11.51 16.56 8.51
N CYS A 95 -10.97 15.47 9.07
CA CYS A 95 -9.52 15.31 9.19
C CYS A 95 -8.79 15.04 7.86
N ASN A 96 -9.51 14.78 6.76
CA ASN A 96 -8.91 14.42 5.47
C ASN A 96 -8.99 15.54 4.44
N LEU A 97 -9.88 16.51 4.61
CA LEU A 97 -10.03 17.68 3.75
C LEU A 97 -10.46 18.89 4.58
N GLU A 98 -9.84 20.03 4.30
CA GLU A 98 -10.21 21.30 4.93
C GLU A 98 -11.68 21.67 4.66
N GLN A 99 -12.09 21.55 3.40
CA GLN A 99 -13.49 21.55 2.98
C GLN A 99 -13.90 20.12 2.66
N HIS A 100 -14.35 19.38 3.67
CA HIS A 100 -14.84 18.02 3.49
C HIS A 100 -16.21 18.01 2.79
N LEU A 101 -16.46 16.96 2.02
CA LEU A 101 -17.75 16.75 1.37
C LEU A 101 -18.81 16.47 2.41
N THR A 102 -20.03 16.96 2.18
CA THR A 102 -21.16 16.67 3.06
C THR A 102 -21.62 15.23 2.84
N TYR A 103 -22.13 14.57 3.89
CA TYR A 103 -22.70 13.23 3.77
C TYR A 103 -23.91 13.14 2.84
N ALA A 104 -24.50 14.27 2.43
CA ALA A 104 -25.54 14.34 1.42
C ALA A 104 -25.01 14.12 -0.01
N THR A 105 -23.69 14.23 -0.22
CA THR A 105 -23.08 14.01 -1.54
C THR A 105 -23.15 12.53 -1.89
N ASP A 106 -23.69 12.22 -3.08
CA ASP A 106 -23.86 10.84 -3.55
C ASP A 106 -22.52 10.06 -3.56
N PRO A 107 -22.41 8.93 -2.85
CA PRO A 107 -21.21 8.09 -2.83
C PRO A 107 -20.68 7.67 -4.20
N ALA A 108 -21.54 7.54 -5.22
CA ALA A 108 -21.10 7.19 -6.57
C ALA A 108 -20.21 8.28 -7.18
N THR A 109 -20.52 9.55 -6.91
CA THR A 109 -19.71 10.70 -7.37
C THR A 109 -18.38 10.82 -6.63
N VAL A 110 -18.35 10.36 -5.37
CA VAL A 110 -17.20 10.46 -4.47
C VAL A 110 -16.19 9.32 -4.67
N ARG A 111 -16.52 8.32 -5.49
CA ARG A 111 -15.66 7.17 -5.81
C ARG A 111 -14.26 7.57 -6.24
N ALA A 112 -14.16 8.48 -7.21
CA ALA A 112 -12.90 8.97 -7.78
C ALA A 112 -12.23 10.06 -6.93
N VAL A 113 -12.92 10.64 -5.95
CA VAL A 113 -12.39 11.73 -5.12
C VAL A 113 -11.65 11.19 -3.91
N SER A 114 -10.37 11.51 -3.78
CA SER A 114 -9.54 11.09 -2.66
C SER A 114 -9.33 12.21 -1.64
N GLY A 115 -9.58 11.94 -0.36
CA GLY A 115 -9.15 12.82 0.73
C GLY A 115 -7.64 12.68 1.01
N ARG A 116 -7.06 13.65 1.71
CA ARG A 116 -5.65 13.59 2.15
C ARG A 116 -5.47 12.48 3.18
N MET A 117 -4.33 11.80 3.13
CA MET A 117 -3.94 10.77 4.09
C MET A 117 -2.42 10.73 4.21
N CYS A 118 -1.89 10.51 5.41
CA CYS A 118 -0.44 10.38 5.58
C CYS A 118 0.08 9.04 5.03
N ALA A 119 1.39 8.93 4.82
CA ALA A 119 2.03 7.72 4.28
C ALA A 119 1.72 6.46 5.10
N LYS A 120 1.61 6.58 6.44
CA LYS A 120 1.26 5.45 7.33
C LYS A 120 -0.15 4.91 7.04
N GLY A 121 -1.11 5.81 6.82
CA GLY A 121 -2.49 5.42 6.52
C GLY A 121 -2.60 4.74 5.16
N LEU A 122 -1.95 5.30 4.14
CA LEU A 122 -1.89 4.71 2.80
C LEU A 122 -1.21 3.34 2.81
N GLY A 123 -0.14 3.19 3.59
CA GLY A 123 0.60 1.93 3.75
C GLY A 123 -0.08 0.89 4.66
N GLY A 124 -1.20 1.21 5.30
CA GLY A 124 -1.86 0.31 6.27
C GLY A 124 -2.30 -1.04 5.69
N ILE A 125 -2.42 -1.14 4.36
CA ILE A 125 -2.69 -2.38 3.64
C ILE A 125 -1.62 -3.45 3.89
N GLN A 126 -0.36 -3.05 4.10
CA GLN A 126 0.75 -3.97 4.32
C GLN A 126 0.60 -4.74 5.64
N SER A 127 0.06 -4.10 6.68
CA SER A 127 -0.19 -4.76 7.97
C SER A 127 -1.27 -5.84 7.89
N VAL A 128 -2.24 -5.68 6.97
CA VAL A 128 -3.30 -6.68 6.76
C VAL A 128 -2.74 -7.94 6.10
N TYR A 129 -1.82 -7.76 5.14
CA TYR A 129 -1.23 -8.82 4.32
C TYR A 129 0.19 -9.23 4.75
N ASP A 130 0.63 -8.82 5.93
CA ASP A 130 1.93 -9.19 6.47
C ASP A 130 2.03 -10.73 6.59
N PRO A 131 3.05 -11.38 5.98
CA PRO A 131 3.23 -12.83 6.07
C PRO A 131 3.41 -13.33 7.51
N TYR A 132 3.91 -12.48 8.41
CA TYR A 132 4.14 -12.78 9.83
C TYR A 132 2.96 -12.40 10.73
N ARG A 133 1.85 -11.92 10.17
CA ARG A 133 0.64 -11.58 10.95
C ARG A 133 0.14 -12.79 11.73
N LEU A 134 -0.14 -12.59 13.02
CA LEU A 134 -0.76 -13.61 13.86
C LEU A 134 -2.19 -13.92 13.37
N LYS A 135 -2.43 -15.18 13.01
CA LYS A 135 -3.73 -15.67 12.50
C LYS A 135 -4.49 -16.52 13.52
N GLN A 136 -3.82 -16.95 14.59
CA GLN A 136 -4.37 -17.81 15.63
C GLN A 136 -3.84 -17.37 17.01
N PRO A 137 -4.57 -17.69 18.10
CA PRO A 137 -4.06 -17.51 19.45
C PRO A 137 -2.79 -18.34 19.69
N LEU A 138 -1.83 -17.73 20.38
CA LEU A 138 -0.58 -18.39 20.76
C LEU A 138 -0.47 -18.47 22.28
N LYS A 139 -0.11 -19.65 22.79
CA LYS A 139 0.20 -19.91 24.19
C LYS A 139 1.70 -20.04 24.39
N ARG A 140 2.22 -19.37 25.41
CA ARG A 140 3.63 -19.53 25.80
C ARG A 140 3.82 -20.91 26.45
N VAL A 141 4.81 -21.66 25.99
CA VAL A 141 5.11 -23.02 26.52
C VAL A 141 6.42 -23.10 27.29
N GLY A 142 7.27 -22.06 27.21
CA GLY A 142 8.51 -21.96 27.99
C GLY A 142 8.52 -20.78 28.97
N GLU A 143 9.71 -20.49 29.48
CA GLU A 143 9.97 -19.33 30.34
C GLU A 143 9.63 -18.01 29.64
N ARG A 144 9.30 -16.98 30.43
CA ARG A 144 9.01 -15.65 29.88
C ARG A 144 10.26 -15.09 29.20
N GLY A 145 10.14 -14.77 27.91
CA GLY A 145 11.25 -14.26 27.09
C GLY A 145 11.95 -15.32 26.23
N ALA A 146 11.66 -16.61 26.42
CA ALA A 146 12.28 -17.69 25.64
C ALA A 146 11.79 -17.79 24.18
N GLY A 147 10.75 -17.03 23.80
CA GLY A 147 10.20 -17.04 22.44
C GLY A 147 9.49 -18.35 22.04
N GLN A 148 9.21 -19.23 22.99
CA GLN A 148 8.57 -20.53 22.72
C GLN A 148 7.04 -20.42 22.79
N TRP A 149 6.39 -20.61 21.65
CA TRP A 149 4.95 -20.46 21.47
C TRP A 149 4.33 -21.69 20.80
N GLN A 150 3.11 -22.03 21.21
CA GLN A 150 2.29 -23.07 20.60
C GLN A 150 0.94 -22.46 20.18
N ALA A 151 0.49 -22.77 18.96
CA ALA A 151 -0.85 -22.38 18.52
C ALA A 151 -1.91 -23.18 19.28
N ILE A 152 -2.95 -22.49 19.76
CA ILE A 152 -4.08 -23.10 20.47
C ILE A 152 -5.41 -22.64 19.86
N SER A 153 -6.50 -23.34 20.18
CA SER A 153 -7.83 -22.92 19.74
C SER A 153 -8.30 -21.66 20.49
N TRP A 154 -9.24 -20.93 19.88
CA TRP A 154 -9.88 -19.79 20.54
C TRP A 154 -10.61 -20.19 21.81
N GLU A 155 -11.28 -21.35 21.81
CA GLU A 155 -12.02 -21.86 22.97
C GLU A 155 -11.08 -22.16 24.15
N GLN A 156 -9.94 -22.81 23.88
CA GLN A 156 -8.91 -23.03 24.88
C GLN A 156 -8.32 -21.70 25.38
N ALA A 157 -8.02 -20.76 24.48
CA ALA A 157 -7.45 -19.46 24.84
C ALA A 157 -8.37 -18.69 25.80
N PHE A 158 -9.66 -18.60 25.47
CA PHE A 158 -10.64 -17.93 26.32
C PHE A 158 -10.85 -18.66 27.64
N GLY A 159 -10.95 -19.99 27.63
CA GLY A 159 -11.10 -20.79 28.84
C GLY A 159 -9.95 -20.58 29.81
N GLU A 160 -8.70 -20.70 29.33
CA GLU A 160 -7.52 -20.51 30.19
C GLU A 160 -7.39 -19.07 30.72
N ILE A 161 -7.70 -18.05 29.91
CA ILE A 161 -7.69 -16.64 30.35
C ILE A 161 -8.76 -16.42 31.43
N ALA A 162 -9.99 -16.89 31.19
CA ALA A 162 -11.09 -16.73 32.15
C ALA A 162 -10.80 -17.43 33.48
N THR A 163 -10.32 -18.67 33.46
CA THR A 163 -9.92 -19.40 34.68
C THR A 163 -8.87 -18.63 35.48
N LYS A 164 -7.87 -18.03 34.82
CA LYS A 164 -6.87 -17.21 35.51
C LYS A 164 -7.46 -15.93 36.08
N LEU A 165 -8.34 -15.24 35.35
CA LEU A 165 -9.00 -14.03 35.84
C LEU A 165 -9.86 -14.30 37.09
N VAL A 166 -10.58 -15.42 37.13
CA VAL A 166 -11.38 -15.81 38.32
C VAL A 166 -10.50 -15.97 39.56
N GLN A 167 -9.31 -16.56 39.42
CA GLN A 167 -8.37 -16.69 40.53
C GLN A 167 -7.93 -15.34 41.12
N TYR A 168 -7.91 -14.27 40.33
CA TYR A 168 -7.56 -12.92 40.80
C TYR A 168 -8.77 -12.16 41.36
N ARG A 169 -9.98 -12.42 40.85
CA ARG A 169 -11.21 -11.81 41.37
C ARG A 169 -11.45 -12.19 42.83
N ASP A 170 -11.22 -13.45 43.17
CA ASP A 170 -11.53 -13.98 44.50
C ASP A 170 -10.40 -13.70 45.52
N ARG A 171 -9.31 -13.05 45.08
CA ARG A 171 -8.23 -12.58 45.95
C ARG A 171 -8.47 -11.12 46.32
N VAL A 172 -8.43 -10.81 47.62
CA VAL A 172 -8.40 -9.42 48.15
C VAL A 172 -6.99 -8.83 47.96
N THR A 173 -6.45 -8.91 46.75
CA THR A 173 -5.17 -8.28 46.41
C THR A 173 -5.49 -7.10 45.50
N PRO A 174 -5.22 -5.86 45.93
CA PRO A 174 -5.38 -4.69 45.07
C PRO A 174 -4.67 -4.93 43.73
N ILE A 175 -5.37 -4.64 42.63
CA ILE A 175 -4.87 -4.82 41.26
C ILE A 175 -3.74 -3.81 40.95
N ASP A 176 -3.54 -2.82 41.81
CA ASP A 176 -2.49 -1.81 41.75
C ASP A 176 -1.76 -1.77 43.12
N PRO A 177 -0.41 -1.77 43.19
CA PRO A 177 0.31 -1.47 44.43
C PRO A 177 0.08 -0.05 44.93
#